data_AF-A0A5N9G0P9-F1
#
_entry.id   AF-A0A5N9G0P9-F1
#
_cell.length_a   1.000
_cell.length_b   1.000
_cell.length_c   1.000
_cell.angle_alpha   90.00
_cell.angle_beta   90.00
_cell.angle_gamma   90.00
#
_symmetry.space_group_name_H-M   'P 1'
#
loop_
_entity.id
_entity.type
_entity.pdbx_description
1 polymer ?
#
loop_
_entity_poly.entity_id
_entity_poly.type
_entity_poly.pdbx_seq_one_letter_code
_entity_poly.pdbx_strand_id
1 'polypeptide(L)'
;MTERIRKWKLIYMSQTINLSHVEPTSDSVDYWSQHVKEKSGASLVNKMDSWMTGINSNVPGKNTRIVGGRYGGNVQSCRSLCDRIAKEEYRAMNFS
;
A
#
# COMPACT_ATOMS: atom_id res chain seq x y z
N MET A 1 22.39 5.51 -15.49
CA MET A 1 21.39 4.62 -14.84
C MET A 1 20.15 4.60 -15.71
N THR A 2 19.86 3.48 -16.38
CA THR A 2 18.88 3.38 -17.48
C THR A 2 17.42 3.54 -17.00
N GLU A 3 16.55 4.11 -17.84
CA GLU A 3 15.11 4.32 -17.56
C GLU A 3 14.36 3.06 -17.13
N ARG A 4 14.80 1.87 -17.57
CA ARG A 4 14.26 0.57 -17.15
C ARG A 4 14.33 0.37 -15.63
N ILE A 5 15.45 0.76 -15.00
CA ILE A 5 15.64 0.63 -13.55
C ILE A 5 14.72 1.58 -12.79
N ARG A 6 14.36 2.74 -13.37
CA ARG A 6 13.46 3.71 -12.72
C ARG A 6 12.02 3.20 -12.61
N LYS A 7 11.55 2.43 -13.60
CA LYS A 7 10.14 1.98 -13.68
C LYS A 7 9.87 0.65 -12.99
N TRP A 8 10.87 -0.25 -12.89
CA TRP A 8 10.67 -1.64 -12.44
C TRP A 8 11.66 -2.07 -11.35
N LYS A 9 11.90 -1.23 -10.34
CA LYS A 9 12.92 -1.47 -9.29
C LYS A 9 12.77 -2.84 -8.58
N LEU A 10 11.54 -3.23 -8.21
CA LEU A 10 11.28 -4.49 -7.48
C LEU A 10 11.51 -5.73 -8.34
N ILE A 11 10.93 -5.75 -9.56
CA ILE A 11 11.10 -6.84 -10.52
C ILE A 11 12.57 -6.98 -10.93
N TYR A 12 13.28 -5.85 -11.10
CA TYR A 12 14.71 -5.88 -11.38
C TYR A 12 15.49 -6.53 -10.24
N MET A 13 15.19 -6.17 -8.98
CA MET A 13 15.85 -6.78 -7.82
C MET A 13 15.60 -8.30 -7.77
N SER A 14 14.35 -8.76 -7.95
CA SER A 14 14.02 -10.20 -7.92
C SER A 14 14.79 -10.97 -9.01
N GLN A 15 14.90 -10.41 -10.22
CA GLN A 15 15.70 -10.98 -11.31
C GLN A 15 17.20 -11.04 -10.96
N THR A 16 17.76 -10.01 -10.32
CA THR A 16 19.19 -10.00 -9.95
C THR A 16 19.56 -11.02 -8.88
N ILE A 17 18.62 -11.36 -8.00
CA ILE A 17 18.80 -12.39 -6.97
C ILE A 17 18.27 -13.76 -7.40
N ASN A 18 17.82 -13.90 -8.65
CA ASN A 18 17.27 -15.12 -9.25
C ASN A 18 16.09 -15.73 -8.48
N LEU A 19 15.21 -14.88 -7.95
CA LEU A 19 13.99 -15.27 -7.26
C LEU A 19 12.76 -14.80 -8.04
N SER A 20 11.71 -15.60 -8.03
CA SER A 20 10.54 -15.43 -8.90
C SER A 20 9.27 -15.06 -8.15
N HIS A 21 9.29 -15.20 -6.82
CA HIS A 21 8.21 -14.86 -5.94
C HIS A 21 8.64 -13.76 -4.97
N VAL A 22 7.74 -12.81 -4.73
CA VAL A 22 7.93 -11.74 -3.76
C VAL A 22 6.61 -11.43 -3.09
N GLU A 23 6.61 -11.39 -1.76
CA GLU A 23 5.44 -11.07 -0.95
C GLU A 23 5.83 -10.15 0.22
N PRO A 24 4.91 -9.30 0.71
CA PRO A 24 5.19 -8.53 1.92
C PRO A 24 5.27 -9.45 3.14
N THR A 25 6.12 -9.11 4.09
CA THR A 25 6.10 -9.73 5.43
C THR A 25 4.79 -9.41 6.16
N SER A 26 4.34 -10.29 7.07
CA SER A 26 3.16 -10.03 7.90
C SER A 26 3.25 -8.70 8.65
N ASP A 27 4.41 -8.43 9.26
CA ASP A 27 4.69 -7.17 9.97
C ASP A 27 4.52 -5.94 9.06
N SER A 28 4.89 -6.06 7.79
CA SER A 28 4.72 -4.96 6.82
C SER A 28 3.26 -4.74 6.44
N VAL A 29 2.47 -5.81 6.35
CA VAL A 29 1.01 -5.72 6.13
C VAL A 29 0.34 -5.07 7.33
N ASP A 30 0.71 -5.45 8.56
CA ASP A 30 0.18 -4.87 9.79
C ASP A 30 0.57 -3.40 9.93
N TYR A 31 1.86 -3.09 9.71
CA TYR A 31 2.35 -1.71 9.69
C TYR A 31 1.59 -0.85 8.69
N TRP A 32 1.44 -1.32 7.45
CA TRP A 32 0.74 -0.55 6.42
C TRP A 32 -0.73 -0.33 6.79
N SER A 33 -1.41 -1.37 7.28
CA SER A 33 -2.81 -1.29 7.71
C SER A 33 -3.01 -0.26 8.82
N GLN A 34 -2.12 -0.26 9.81
CA GLN A 34 -2.15 0.70 10.90
C GLN A 34 -1.82 2.13 10.41
N HIS A 35 -0.79 2.27 9.57
CA HIS A 35 -0.40 3.55 9.01
C HIS A 35 -1.51 4.21 8.18
N VAL A 36 -2.24 3.43 7.37
CA VAL A 36 -3.37 3.93 6.59
C VAL A 36 -4.51 4.38 7.50
N LYS A 37 -4.83 3.62 8.56
CA LYS A 37 -5.82 4.01 9.57
C LYS A 37 -5.43 5.31 10.27
N GLU A 38 -4.17 5.48 10.64
CA GLU A 38 -3.67 6.73 11.23
C GLU A 38 -3.80 7.92 10.29
N LYS A 39 -3.43 7.75 9.00
CA LYS A 39 -3.47 8.84 8.01
C LYS A 39 -4.88 9.20 7.57
N SER A 40 -5.85 8.29 7.67
CA SER A 40 -7.20 8.50 7.13
C SER A 40 -8.29 8.58 8.19
N GLY A 41 -8.09 8.01 9.38
CA GLY A 41 -9.13 7.72 10.36
C GLY A 41 -9.89 8.94 10.86
N ALA A 42 -9.18 10.06 11.08
CA ALA A 42 -9.78 11.31 11.54
C ALA A 42 -10.49 12.12 10.45
N SER A 43 -10.43 11.70 9.17
CA SER A 43 -11.04 12.45 8.07
C SER A 43 -12.56 12.40 8.11
N LEU A 44 -13.22 13.55 7.87
CA LEU A 44 -14.68 13.64 7.75
C LEU A 44 -15.24 12.82 6.58
N VAL A 45 -14.42 12.48 5.58
CA VAL A 45 -14.81 11.58 4.48
C VAL A 45 -15.32 10.23 5.01
N ASN A 46 -14.78 9.76 6.13
CA ASN A 46 -15.21 8.49 6.74
C ASN A 46 -16.64 8.54 7.29
N LYS A 47 -17.23 9.73 7.45
CA LYS A 47 -18.62 9.91 7.91
C LYS A 47 -19.64 9.84 6.77
N MET A 48 -19.19 9.83 5.52
CA MET A 48 -20.06 9.80 4.35
C MET A 48 -20.23 8.38 3.82
N ASP A 49 -21.43 8.06 3.34
CA ASP A 49 -21.72 6.80 2.65
C ASP A 49 -21.23 6.89 1.22
N SER A 50 -20.28 6.02 0.87
CA SER A 50 -19.72 5.96 -0.47
C SER A 50 -19.04 4.61 -0.68
N TRP A 51 -18.86 4.25 -1.94
CA TRP A 51 -18.10 3.06 -2.30
C TRP A 51 -16.67 3.08 -1.72
N MET A 52 -16.07 4.26 -1.54
CA MET A 52 -14.75 4.43 -0.93
C MET A 52 -14.73 4.09 0.57
N THR A 53 -15.87 4.23 1.25
CA THR A 53 -16.04 3.90 2.68
C THR A 53 -16.69 2.53 2.87
N GLY A 54 -16.77 1.70 1.83
CA GLY A 54 -17.33 0.35 1.89
C GLY A 54 -18.87 0.28 1.82
N ILE A 55 -19.55 1.43 1.77
CA ILE A 55 -21.02 1.51 1.68
C ILE A 55 -21.44 1.74 0.23
N ASN A 56 -22.17 0.79 -0.35
CA ASN A 56 -22.74 0.91 -1.68
C ASN A 56 -24.11 0.24 -1.72
N SER A 57 -25.17 1.05 -1.73
CA SER A 57 -26.56 0.57 -1.82
C SER A 57 -26.88 -0.20 -3.09
N ASN A 58 -26.07 -0.05 -4.15
CA ASN A 58 -26.28 -0.74 -5.43
C ASN A 58 -25.68 -2.15 -5.44
N VAL A 59 -24.91 -2.54 -4.41
CA VAL A 59 -24.25 -3.85 -4.35
C VAL A 59 -24.67 -4.58 -3.07
N PRO A 60 -25.40 -5.72 -3.19
CA PRO A 60 -25.75 -6.54 -2.04
C PRO A 60 -24.51 -6.89 -1.19
N GLY A 61 -24.63 -6.72 0.13
CA GLY A 61 -23.54 -6.99 1.08
C GLY A 61 -22.46 -5.90 1.20
N LYS A 62 -22.57 -4.77 0.47
CA LYS A 62 -21.70 -3.60 0.66
C LYS A 62 -22.34 -2.57 1.59
N ASN A 63 -22.59 -2.97 2.82
CA ASN A 63 -23.22 -2.14 3.87
C ASN A 63 -22.34 -2.00 5.13
N THR A 64 -21.08 -2.46 5.08
CA THR A 64 -20.13 -2.33 6.18
C THR A 64 -19.17 -1.19 5.92
N ARG A 65 -19.10 -0.24 6.87
CA ARG A 65 -18.18 0.90 6.78
C ARG A 65 -16.74 0.44 6.98
N ILE A 66 -15.86 0.88 6.11
CA ILE A 66 -14.41 0.64 6.18
C ILE A 66 -13.71 1.97 6.49
N VAL A 67 -12.99 2.00 7.60
CA VAL A 67 -12.04 3.07 7.95
C VAL A 67 -10.63 2.58 7.65
N GLY A 68 -9.84 3.39 6.96
CA GLY A 68 -8.54 2.95 6.45
C GLY A 68 -8.59 2.21 5.12
N GLY A 69 -9.71 2.27 4.38
CA GLY A 69 -9.81 1.72 3.02
C GLY A 69 -9.08 2.54 1.95
N ARG A 70 -8.65 3.76 2.30
CA ARG A 70 -7.92 4.69 1.43
C ARG A 70 -6.77 5.32 2.18
N TYR A 71 -5.62 5.48 1.52
CA TYR A 71 -4.52 6.28 2.05
C TYR A 71 -4.91 7.75 2.17
N GLY A 72 -4.94 8.26 3.40
CA GLY A 72 -5.33 9.64 3.71
C GLY A 72 -4.19 10.67 3.65
N GLY A 73 -2.94 10.23 3.45
CA GLY A 73 -1.79 11.13 3.32
C GLY A 73 -1.66 11.75 1.93
N ASN A 74 -0.68 12.66 1.78
CA ASN A 74 -0.39 13.27 0.49
C ASN A 74 0.46 12.34 -0.40
N VAL A 75 0.49 12.61 -1.70
CA VAL A 75 1.22 11.80 -2.69
C VAL A 75 2.72 11.73 -2.39
N GLN A 76 3.31 12.81 -1.86
CA GLN A 76 4.72 12.90 -1.53
C GLN A 76 5.07 11.93 -0.42
N SER A 77 4.28 11.87 0.66
CA SER A 77 4.49 10.96 1.78
C SER A 77 4.39 9.49 1.36
N CYS A 78 3.44 9.15 0.49
CA CYS A 78 3.34 7.82 -0.09
C CYS A 78 4.57 7.49 -0.95
N ARG A 79 4.98 8.39 -1.85
CA ARG A 79 6.18 8.21 -2.70
C ARG A 79 7.45 8.06 -1.88
N SER A 80 7.63 8.89 -0.84
CA SER A 80 8.79 8.82 0.04
C SER A 80 8.89 7.49 0.77
N LEU A 81 7.77 6.91 1.19
CA LEU A 81 7.75 5.57 1.79
C LEU A 81 8.21 4.51 0.78
N CYS A 82 7.67 4.53 -0.45
CA CYS A 82 8.08 3.60 -1.49
C CYS A 82 9.57 3.74 -1.85
N ASP A 83 10.07 4.97 -1.96
CA ASP A 83 11.48 5.23 -2.25
C ASP A 83 12.39 4.78 -1.11
N ARG A 84 11.95 4.93 0.14
CA ARG A 84 12.69 4.42 1.31
C ARG A 84 12.78 2.90 1.29
N ILE A 85 11.66 2.19 1.09
CA ILE A 85 11.65 0.71 1.01
C ILE A 85 12.56 0.22 -0.11
N ALA A 86 12.54 0.88 -1.28
CA ALA A 86 13.42 0.53 -2.39
C ALA A 86 14.91 0.78 -2.09
N LYS A 87 15.25 1.83 -1.32
CA LYS A 87 16.62 2.10 -0.85
C LYS A 87 17.08 1.11 0.20
N GLU A 88 16.16 0.59 1.00
CA GLU A 88 16.37 -0.47 1.99
C GLU A 88 16.37 -1.87 1.35
N GLU A 89 16.52 -1.97 0.03
CA GLU A 89 16.60 -3.23 -0.73
C GLU A 89 15.41 -4.15 -0.46
N TYR A 90 14.23 -3.58 -0.20
CA TYR A 90 13.00 -4.31 0.06
C TYR A 90 13.09 -5.31 1.23
N ARG A 91 13.86 -5.00 2.29
CA ARG A 91 13.90 -5.79 3.55
C ARG A 91 12.53 -6.05 4.20
N ALA A 92 11.52 -5.27 3.82
CA ALA A 92 10.12 -5.43 4.23
C ALA A 92 9.39 -6.60 3.53
N MET A 93 10.04 -7.27 2.56
CA MET A 93 9.46 -8.31 1.71
C MET A 93 10.25 -9.62 1.82
N ASN A 94 9.56 -10.74 1.64
CA ASN A 94 10.14 -12.06 1.47
C ASN A 94 10.33 -12.34 -0.01
N PHE A 95 11.50 -12.84 -0.40
CA PHE A 95 11.79 -13.31 -1.75
C PHE A 95 12.00 -14.83 -1.73
N SER A 96 11.43 -15.53 -2.71
CA SER A 96 11.56 -16.99 -2.86
C SER A 96 11.47 -17.46 -4.31
#